data_AF-A0A962T9B1-F1
#
_entry.id   AF-A0A962T9B1-F1
#
_cell.length_a   1.000
_cell.length_b   1.000
_cell.length_c   1.000
_cell.angle_alpha   90.00
_cell.angle_beta   90.00
_cell.angle_gamma   90.00
#
_symmetry.space_group_name_H-M   'P 1'
#
loop_
_entity.id
_entity.type
_entity.pdbx_description
1 polymer ?
#
loop_
_entity_poly.entity_id
_entity_poly.type
_entity_poly.pdbx_seq_one_letter_code
_entity_poly.pdbx_strand_id
1 'polypeptide(L)'
;AYAEGFALLNAKADLIENLAGVAELWRNGSVICSWLLDLTAAALAENPGMEGIPGVVADSGEGRWTVAEAIDLNVPAPIITLSLLNRLASRLETNYADQLLAVMRQRFGGHAVDVKN
;
A
#
# COMPACT_ATOMS: atom_id res chain seq x y z
N ALA A 1 -1.99 5.64 1.44
CA ALA A 1 -2.58 6.70 0.57
C ALA A 1 -1.85 6.82 -0.77
N TYR A 2 -0.74 7.57 -0.91
CA TYR A 2 -0.08 7.76 -2.23
C TYR A 2 0.26 6.45 -2.94
N ALA A 3 0.94 5.53 -2.26
CA ALA A 3 1.34 4.24 -2.85
C ALA A 3 0.13 3.43 -3.37
N GLU A 4 -0.98 3.41 -2.65
CA GLU A 4 -2.22 2.75 -3.10
C GLU A 4 -2.81 3.42 -4.34
N GLY A 5 -2.83 4.76 -4.37
CA GLY A 5 -3.28 5.53 -5.53
C GLY A 5 -2.42 5.27 -6.76
N PHE A 6 -1.09 5.32 -6.62
CA PHE A 6 -0.17 5.01 -7.71
C PHE A 6 -0.26 3.54 -8.15
N ALA A 7 -0.45 2.59 -7.23
CA ALA A 7 -0.69 1.19 -7.59
C ALA A 7 -1.97 1.02 -8.43
N LEU A 8 -3.05 1.74 -8.11
CA LEU A 8 -4.28 1.73 -8.89
C LEU A 8 -4.07 2.32 -10.29
N LEU A 9 -3.37 3.45 -10.39
CA LEU A 9 -3.02 4.06 -11.69
C LEU A 9 -2.15 3.12 -12.52
N ASN A 10 -1.16 2.48 -11.90
CA ASN A 10 -0.30 1.49 -12.56
C ASN A 10 -1.09 0.27 -13.06
N ALA A 11 -2.06 -0.20 -12.28
CA ALA A 11 -2.95 -1.29 -12.69
C ALA A 11 -3.86 -0.89 -13.87
N LYS A 12 -4.07 0.41 -14.10
CA LYS A 12 -4.82 0.98 -15.22
C LYS A 12 -3.89 1.44 -16.36
N ALA A 13 -2.90 0.62 -16.68
CA ALA A 13 -1.88 0.91 -17.70
C ALA A 13 -2.46 1.15 -19.11
N ASP A 14 -3.69 0.69 -19.40
CA ASP A 14 -4.38 0.97 -20.66
C ASP A 14 -4.82 2.44 -20.81
N LEU A 15 -4.90 3.19 -19.71
CA LEU A 15 -5.19 4.63 -19.72
C LEU A 15 -3.98 5.48 -19.30
N ILE A 16 -3.12 4.94 -18.43
CA ILE A 16 -1.99 5.67 -17.84
C ILE A 16 -0.68 4.99 -18.27
N GLU A 17 -0.19 5.37 -19.44
CA GLU A 17 1.06 4.81 -20.00
C GLU A 17 2.31 5.38 -19.31
N ASN A 18 2.23 6.61 -18.78
CA ASN A 18 3.37 7.30 -18.17
C ASN A 18 3.05 7.72 -16.73
N LEU A 19 3.24 6.79 -15.79
CA LEU A 19 3.00 7.02 -14.36
C LEU A 19 3.93 8.09 -13.77
N ALA A 20 5.19 8.13 -14.19
CA ALA A 20 6.15 9.15 -13.76
C ALA A 20 5.73 10.55 -14.22
N GLY A 21 5.21 10.67 -15.44
CA GLY A 21 4.65 11.92 -15.98
C GLY A 21 3.43 12.42 -15.20
N VAL A 22 2.59 11.52 -14.69
CA VAL A 22 1.47 11.91 -13.81
C VAL A 22 2.00 12.49 -12.50
N ALA A 23 2.97 11.84 -11.87
CA ALA A 23 3.60 12.35 -10.65
C ALA A 23 4.24 13.72 -10.88
N GLU A 24 4.94 13.90 -12.01
CA GLU A 24 5.56 15.17 -12.43
C GLU A 24 4.53 16.29 -12.57
N LEU A 25 3.44 16.01 -13.29
CA LEU A 25 2.36 16.97 -13.52
C LEU A 25 1.77 17.47 -12.20
N TRP A 26 1.57 16.57 -11.23
CA TRP A 26 0.99 16.93 -9.94
C TRP A 26 1.92 17.74 -9.04
N ARG A 27 3.23 17.83 -9.34
CA ARG A 27 4.14 18.71 -8.58
C ARG A 27 3.82 20.19 -8.74
N ASN A 28 3.11 20.58 -9.80
CA ASN A 28 2.89 21.97 -10.14
C ASN A 28 1.39 22.27 -10.27
N GLY A 29 0.89 23.19 -9.43
CA GLY A 29 -0.49 23.70 -9.54
C GLY A 29 -1.58 22.75 -9.05
N SER A 30 -1.23 21.59 -8.48
CA SER A 30 -2.19 20.68 -7.84
C SER A 30 -2.39 21.04 -6.36
N VAL A 31 -3.49 20.58 -5.77
CA VAL A 31 -3.74 20.74 -4.32
C VAL A 31 -2.79 19.87 -3.49
N ILE A 32 -2.23 18.81 -4.07
CA ILE A 32 -1.43 17.80 -3.37
C ILE A 32 0.08 18.01 -3.53
N CYS A 33 0.49 19.17 -4.07
CA CYS A 33 1.88 19.59 -4.14
C CYS A 33 2.54 19.49 -2.75
N SER A 34 3.60 18.70 -2.65
CA SER A 34 4.28 18.45 -1.38
C SER A 34 5.67 17.89 -1.61
N TRP A 35 6.55 18.04 -0.62
CA TRP A 35 7.88 17.44 -0.65
C TRP A 35 7.83 15.90 -0.83
N LEU A 36 6.83 15.24 -0.25
CA LEU A 36 6.64 13.79 -0.44
C LEU A 36 6.32 13.44 -1.91
N LEU A 37 5.54 14.26 -2.59
CA LEU A 37 5.26 14.09 -4.01
C LEU A 37 6.51 14.33 -4.86
N ASP A 38 7.36 15.28 -4.48
CA ASP A 38 8.65 15.53 -5.16
C ASP A 38 9.55 14.29 -5.11
N LEU A 39 9.69 13.69 -3.93
CA LEU A 39 10.44 12.43 -3.74
C LEU A 39 9.83 11.27 -4.54
N THR A 40 8.50 11.19 -4.56
CA THR A 40 7.78 10.12 -5.30
C THR A 40 7.99 10.24 -6.80
N ALA A 41 7.90 11.47 -7.34
CA ALA A 41 8.14 11.73 -8.76
C ALA A 41 9.58 11.42 -9.17
N ALA A 42 10.56 11.79 -8.33
CA ALA A 42 11.97 11.45 -8.58
C ALA A 42 12.18 9.92 -8.61
N ALA A 43 11.66 9.19 -7.62
CA ALA A 43 11.77 7.74 -7.56
C ALA A 43 11.13 7.04 -8.77
N LEU A 44 9.95 7.51 -9.21
CA LEU A 44 9.27 6.99 -10.40
C LEU A 44 10.01 7.32 -11.70
N ALA A 45 10.69 8.46 -11.78
CA ALA A 45 11.50 8.81 -12.94
C ALA A 45 12.76 7.93 -13.04
N GLU A 46 13.38 7.59 -11.90
CA GLU A 46 14.57 6.75 -11.83
C GLU A 46 14.27 5.25 -12.05
N ASN A 47 13.20 4.74 -11.44
CA ASN A 47 12.82 3.33 -11.51
C ASN A 47 11.30 3.16 -11.67
N PRO A 48 10.74 3.35 -12.88
CA PRO A 48 9.29 3.29 -13.11
C PRO A 48 8.66 1.94 -12.73
N GLY A 49 9.40 0.84 -12.90
CA GLY A 49 8.95 -0.52 -12.62
C GLY A 49 9.16 -0.98 -11.18
N MET A 50 9.82 -0.17 -10.34
CA MET A 50 10.26 -0.55 -8.99
C MET A 50 11.07 -1.86 -8.97
N GLU A 51 11.86 -2.11 -10.02
CA GLU A 51 12.63 -3.34 -10.17
C GLU A 51 13.62 -3.52 -9.01
N GLY A 52 13.67 -4.74 -8.47
CA GLY A 52 14.57 -5.10 -7.37
C GLY A 52 14.18 -4.53 -5.99
N ILE A 53 13.08 -3.79 -5.87
CA ILE A 53 12.63 -3.23 -4.59
C ILE A 53 11.67 -4.21 -3.89
N PRO A 54 11.98 -4.69 -2.68
CA PRO A 54 11.08 -5.56 -1.95
C PRO A 54 9.85 -4.79 -1.47
N GLY A 55 8.67 -5.44 -1.51
CA GLY A 55 7.40 -4.87 -1.04
C GLY A 55 7.26 -4.74 0.49
N VAL A 56 8.36 -4.86 1.24
CA VAL A 56 8.36 -4.84 2.71
C VAL A 56 8.52 -3.42 3.21
N VAL A 57 7.54 -2.91 3.96
CA VAL A 57 7.57 -1.54 4.48
C VAL A 57 8.00 -1.54 5.95
N ALA A 58 9.20 -1.06 6.25
CA ALA A 58 9.70 -0.89 7.61
C ALA A 58 9.01 0.28 8.35
N ASP A 59 9.08 0.30 9.68
CA ASP A 59 8.60 1.43 10.48
C ASP A 59 9.42 1.56 11.78
N SER A 60 9.60 2.79 12.25
CA SER A 60 10.35 3.14 13.47
C SER A 60 9.51 3.08 14.75
N GLY A 61 8.21 2.75 14.65
CA GLY A 61 7.29 2.59 15.78
C GLY A 61 6.29 3.74 15.96
N GLU A 62 6.43 4.86 15.25
CA GLU A 62 5.60 6.04 15.47
C GLU A 62 4.13 5.81 15.18
N GLY A 63 3.84 5.06 14.12
CA GLY A 63 2.47 4.64 13.82
C GLY A 63 1.86 3.78 14.93
N ARG A 64 2.67 2.93 15.60
CA ARG A 64 2.17 2.05 16.66
C ARG A 64 1.74 2.83 17.89
N TRP A 65 2.62 3.67 18.42
CA TRP A 65 2.28 4.44 19.62
C TRP A 65 1.17 5.45 19.31
N THR A 66 1.13 6.03 18.09
CA THR A 66 0.04 6.93 17.69
C THR A 66 -1.33 6.24 17.73
N VAL A 67 -1.42 5.00 17.22
CA VAL A 67 -2.68 4.23 17.25
C VAL A 67 -3.04 3.81 18.66
N ALA A 68 -2.07 3.39 19.48
CA ALA A 68 -2.31 3.06 20.87
C ALA A 68 -2.85 4.27 21.66
N GLU A 69 -2.19 5.43 21.53
CA GLU A 69 -2.60 6.67 22.20
C GLU A 69 -3.98 7.14 21.73
N ALA A 70 -4.30 6.98 20.44
CA ALA A 70 -5.62 7.31 19.91
C ALA A 70 -6.74 6.50 20.61
N ILE A 71 -6.47 5.23 20.93
CA ILE A 71 -7.41 4.37 21.68
C ILE A 71 -7.52 4.86 23.13
N ASP A 72 -6.38 5.08 23.79
CA ASP A 72 -6.35 5.51 25.20
C ASP A 72 -7.05 6.87 25.42
N LEU A 73 -6.89 7.79 24.47
CA LEU A 73 -7.54 9.11 24.49
C LEU A 73 -8.98 9.10 23.95
N ASN A 74 -9.51 7.95 23.50
CA ASN A 74 -10.80 7.84 22.82
C ASN A 74 -10.94 8.77 21.60
N VAL A 75 -9.85 8.97 20.86
CA VAL A 75 -9.80 9.79 19.63
C VAL A 75 -9.83 8.88 18.40
N PRO A 76 -10.82 9.01 17.48
CA PRO A 76 -10.90 8.15 16.31
C PRO A 76 -9.77 8.46 15.30
N ALA A 77 -8.92 7.47 15.02
CA ALA A 77 -7.82 7.58 14.05
C ALA A 77 -7.86 6.50 12.93
N PRO A 78 -9.01 6.27 12.25
CA PRO A 78 -9.21 5.10 11.40
C PRO A 78 -8.21 4.99 10.24
N ILE A 79 -7.89 6.10 9.56
CA ILE A 79 -6.98 6.09 8.40
C ILE A 79 -5.53 5.81 8.82
N ILE A 80 -5.11 6.32 9.97
CA ILE A 80 -3.78 6.05 10.53
C ILE A 80 -3.68 4.58 10.92
N THR A 81 -4.72 4.05 11.58
CA THR A 81 -4.81 2.63 11.95
C THR A 81 -4.73 1.72 10.73
N LEU A 82 -5.53 1.97 9.69
CA LEU A 82 -5.49 1.20 8.44
C LEU A 82 -4.12 1.28 7.76
N SER A 83 -3.52 2.47 7.74
CA SER A 83 -2.17 2.65 7.18
C SER A 83 -1.11 1.84 7.92
N LEU A 84 -1.20 1.75 9.26
CA LEU A 84 -0.32 0.90 10.07
C LEU A 84 -0.55 -0.59 9.76
N LEU A 85 -1.80 -1.04 9.73
CA LEU A 85 -2.15 -2.43 9.44
C LEU A 85 -1.62 -2.88 8.08
N ASN A 86 -1.70 -2.03 7.06
CA ASN A 86 -1.15 -2.33 5.74
C ASN A 86 0.37 -2.53 5.77
N ARG A 87 1.11 -1.73 6.55
CA ARG A 87 2.57 -1.92 6.73
C ARG A 87 2.88 -3.23 7.44
N LEU A 88 2.10 -3.60 8.46
CA LEU A 88 2.28 -4.89 9.16
C LEU A 88 2.03 -6.07 8.22
N ALA A 89 0.95 -6.00 7.42
CA ALA A 89 0.62 -7.01 6.43
C ALA A 89 1.74 -7.19 5.38
N SER A 90 2.40 -6.10 4.96
CA SER A 90 3.53 -6.17 4.00
C SER A 90 4.73 -6.99 4.45
N ARG A 91 4.81 -7.33 5.76
CA ARG A 91 5.92 -8.10 6.35
C ARG A 91 5.60 -9.58 6.51
N LEU A 92 4.36 -9.98 6.25
CA LEU A 92 3.95 -11.36 6.35
C LEU A 92 4.45 -12.10 5.11
N GLU A 93 5.47 -12.94 5.27
CA GLU A 93 5.90 -13.86 4.20
C GLU A 93 4.76 -14.78 3.76
N THR A 94 3.89 -15.14 4.72
CA THR A 94 2.68 -15.92 4.48
C THR A 94 1.56 -15.38 5.35
N ASN A 95 0.45 -14.97 4.72
CA ASN A 95 -0.72 -14.53 5.46
C ASN A 95 -1.57 -15.74 5.87
N TYR A 96 -1.33 -16.26 7.07
CA TYR A 96 -2.08 -17.39 7.65
C TYR A 96 -3.60 -17.17 7.63
N ALA A 97 -4.05 -15.94 7.90
CA ALA A 97 -5.48 -15.61 7.90
C ALA A 97 -6.09 -15.78 6.50
N ASP A 98 -5.38 -15.32 5.45
CA ASP A 98 -5.85 -15.46 4.07
C ASP A 98 -5.82 -16.92 3.61
N GLN A 99 -4.82 -17.71 4.02
CA GLN A 99 -4.77 -19.15 3.73
C GLN A 99 -5.93 -19.89 4.37
N LEU A 100 -6.19 -19.63 5.66
CA LEU A 100 -7.32 -20.24 6.36
C LEU A 100 -8.65 -19.81 5.72
N LEU A 101 -8.79 -18.54 5.34
CA LEU A 101 -9.96 -18.03 4.64
C LEU A 101 -10.16 -18.71 3.28
N ALA A 102 -9.09 -18.92 2.51
CA ALA A 102 -9.13 -19.65 1.24
C ALA A 102 -9.64 -21.09 1.45
N VAL A 103 -9.12 -21.79 2.47
CA VAL A 103 -9.59 -23.14 2.84
C VAL A 103 -11.06 -23.11 3.28
N MET A 104 -11.48 -22.14 4.10
CA MET A 104 -12.89 -22.01 4.49
C MET A 104 -13.79 -21.88 3.26
N ARG A 105 -13.45 -20.95 2.35
CA ARG A 105 -14.18 -20.70 1.09
C ARG A 105 -14.25 -21.95 0.20
N GLN A 106 -13.18 -22.74 0.16
CA GLN A 106 -13.19 -24.03 -0.51
C GLN A 106 -14.18 -25.00 0.14
N ARG A 107 -14.15 -25.13 1.47
CA ARG A 107 -14.95 -26.11 2.21
C ARG A 107 -16.44 -25.85 2.16
N PHE A 108 -16.88 -24.59 2.34
CA PHE A 108 -18.31 -24.29 2.33
C PHE A 108 -18.84 -23.88 0.95
N GLY A 109 -18.00 -23.26 0.11
CA GLY A 109 -18.43 -22.64 -1.16
C GLY A 109 -17.90 -23.32 -2.41
N GLY A 110 -17.06 -24.35 -2.28
CA GLY A 110 -16.46 -25.05 -3.42
C GLY A 110 -15.47 -24.21 -4.23
N HIS A 111 -15.00 -23.07 -3.70
CA HIS A 111 -14.01 -22.22 -4.38
C HIS A 111 -12.67 -22.98 -4.54
N ALA A 112 -12.10 -22.96 -5.75
CA ALA A 112 -10.78 -23.54 -5.99
C ALA A 112 -9.71 -22.80 -5.18
N VAL A 113 -8.76 -23.56 -4.63
CA VAL A 113 -7.57 -23.03 -3.95
C VAL A 113 -6.36 -23.51 -4.75
N ASP A 114 -5.54 -22.57 -5.19
CA ASP A 114 -4.32 -22.89 -5.91
C ASP A 114 -3.24 -23.29 -4.91
N VAL A 115 -2.92 -24.58 -4.87
CA VAL A 115 -1.89 -25.12 -3.98
C VAL A 115 -0.57 -25.03 -4.72
N LYS A 116 0.27 -24.05 -4.36
CA LYS A 116 1.65 -24.01 -4.85
C LYS A 116 2.39 -25.23 -4.30
N ASN A 117 2.78 -26.14 -5.18
CA ASN A 117 3.72 -27.24 -4.90
C ASN A 117 5.13 -26.71 -4.65
#